data_AF-A0ABD6E9Q2-F1
#
_entry.id   AF-A0ABD6E9Q2-F1
#
_cell.length_a   1.000
_cell.length_b   1.000
_cell.length_c   1.000
_cell.angle_alpha   90.00
_cell.angle_beta   90.00
_cell.angle_gamma   90.00
#
_symmetry.space_group_name_H-M   'P 1'
#
loop_
_entity.id
_entity.type
_entity.pdbx_description
1 polymer ?
#
loop_
_entity_poly.entity_id
_entity_poly.type
_entity_poly.pdbx_seq_one_letter_code
_entity_poly.pdbx_strand_id
1 'polypeptide(L)'
;MASRLSGAEGEQRFQTNLAPAIIRRDDCKSVLAREDGLSCVCAKVVSLSPLEISDSVGSLQLTGQPSGDVDVNDLCYFLLDPSVRPIRCERMTPIPNEMLPVANYQLSLFRKRNS
;
A
#
# COMPACT_ATOMS: atom_id res chain seq x y z
N MET A 1 10.78 -38.34 -47.29
CA MET A 1 11.65 -38.88 -46.22
C MET A 1 12.37 -37.71 -45.55
N ALA A 2 12.39 -37.70 -44.22
CA ALA A 2 13.16 -36.85 -43.31
C ALA A 2 12.81 -35.34 -43.27
N SER A 3 12.70 -34.65 -42.13
CA SER A 3 12.70 -35.04 -40.71
C SER A 3 12.12 -33.86 -39.91
N ARG A 4 11.34 -34.18 -38.87
CA ARG A 4 10.90 -33.25 -37.82
C ARG A 4 12.12 -32.76 -37.04
N LEU A 5 12.23 -31.46 -36.81
CA LEU A 5 13.05 -30.91 -35.73
C LEU A 5 12.12 -30.15 -34.78
N SER A 6 11.94 -30.77 -33.62
CA SER A 6 11.32 -30.22 -32.44
C SER A 6 12.20 -29.11 -31.85
N GLY A 7 11.70 -27.89 -31.84
CA GLY A 7 12.21 -26.81 -30.98
C GLY A 7 11.16 -26.50 -29.93
N ALA A 8 11.23 -27.19 -28.79
CA ALA A 8 10.47 -26.79 -27.61
C ALA A 8 11.25 -25.63 -26.97
N GLU A 9 10.88 -24.40 -27.29
CA GLU A 9 11.41 -23.23 -26.60
C GLU A 9 10.84 -23.22 -25.18
N GLY A 10 11.74 -23.35 -24.21
CA GLY A 10 11.41 -23.41 -22.80
C GLY A 10 10.83 -22.08 -22.33
N GLU A 11 9.60 -22.13 -21.82
CA GLU A 11 9.06 -21.11 -20.93
C GLU A 11 9.95 -21.00 -19.69
N GLN A 12 10.88 -20.04 -19.68
CA GLN A 12 11.49 -19.58 -18.44
C GLN A 12 10.42 -18.89 -17.60
N ARG A 13 9.70 -19.69 -16.82
CA ARG A 13 8.87 -19.19 -15.73
C ARG A 13 9.81 -18.49 -14.75
N PHE A 14 9.75 -17.17 -14.71
CA PHE A 14 10.29 -16.39 -13.60
C PHE A 14 9.55 -16.82 -12.33
N GLN A 15 10.09 -17.82 -11.63
CA GLN A 15 9.65 -18.17 -10.28
C GLN A 15 10.09 -17.04 -9.36
N THR A 16 9.23 -16.05 -9.20
CA THR A 16 9.34 -15.14 -8.07
C THR A 16 9.01 -15.94 -6.82
N ASN A 17 10.04 -16.47 -6.16
CA ASN A 17 9.95 -16.98 -4.78
C ASN A 17 9.74 -15.83 -3.78
N LEU A 18 8.87 -14.88 -4.11
CA LEU A 18 8.41 -13.87 -3.17
C LEU A 18 7.30 -14.53 -2.37
N ALA A 19 7.60 -14.89 -1.13
CA ALA A 19 6.54 -15.12 -0.15
C ALA A 19 5.54 -13.96 -0.27
N PRO A 20 4.21 -14.22 -0.25
CA PRO A 20 3.23 -13.17 -0.43
C PRO A 20 3.49 -12.08 0.59
N ALA A 21 3.69 -10.85 0.11
CA ALA A 21 3.93 -9.71 0.99
C ALA A 21 2.77 -9.62 1.99
N ILE A 22 3.08 -9.67 3.29
CA ILE A 22 2.08 -9.48 4.34
C ILE A 22 1.65 -8.00 4.27
N ILE A 23 0.46 -7.76 3.72
CA ILE A 23 -0.16 -6.43 3.69
C ILE A 23 -1.12 -6.35 4.88
N ARG A 24 -0.82 -5.45 5.81
CA ARG A 24 -1.66 -5.16 6.97
C ARG A 24 -2.58 -3.98 6.67
N ARG A 25 -3.70 -3.89 7.39
CA ARG A 25 -4.58 -2.71 7.39
C ARG A 25 -4.33 -1.95 8.67
N ASP A 26 -3.91 -0.71 8.54
CA ASP A 26 -3.55 0.15 9.65
C ASP A 26 -4.20 1.53 9.48
N ASP A 27 -4.23 2.29 10.56
CA ASP A 27 -4.46 3.73 10.52
C ASP A 27 -3.14 4.48 10.73
N CYS A 28 -3.16 5.81 10.63
CA CYS A 28 -1.97 6.66 10.76
C CYS A 28 -1.23 6.45 12.08
N LYS A 29 -1.93 6.02 13.13
CA LYS A 29 -1.34 5.78 14.44
C LYS A 29 -0.78 4.36 14.57
N SER A 30 -1.52 3.34 14.13
CA SER A 30 -1.12 1.94 14.30
C SER A 30 0.03 1.53 13.38
N VAL A 31 0.18 2.19 12.22
CA VAL A 31 1.30 1.92 11.30
C VAL A 31 2.67 2.27 11.92
N LEU A 32 2.73 3.21 12.86
CA LEU A 32 3.97 3.61 13.54
C LEU A 32 4.61 2.47 14.34
N ALA A 33 3.80 1.53 14.83
CA ALA A 33 4.25 0.37 15.60
C ALA A 33 4.70 -0.81 14.73
N ARG A 34 4.64 -0.69 13.40
CA ARG A 34 5.09 -1.73 12.46
C ARG A 34 6.59 -1.59 12.20
N GLU A 35 7.30 -2.71 12.17
CA GLU A 35 8.74 -2.78 11.85
C GLU A 35 9.02 -3.56 10.56
N ASP A 36 8.01 -4.24 10.02
CA ASP A 36 8.13 -5.11 8.85
C ASP A 36 6.86 -5.12 7.99
N GLY A 37 6.98 -5.75 6.81
CA GLY A 37 5.89 -5.92 5.86
C GLY A 37 5.43 -4.61 5.23
N LEU A 38 4.22 -4.62 4.69
CA LEU A 38 3.59 -3.43 4.11
C LEU A 38 2.29 -3.11 4.84
N SER A 39 1.95 -1.84 4.93
CA SER A 39 0.71 -1.38 5.57
C SER A 39 -0.11 -0.57 4.59
N CYS A 40 -1.40 -0.88 4.48
CA CYS A 40 -2.34 -0.11 3.69
C CYS A 40 -3.19 0.77 4.62
N VAL A 41 -3.06 2.08 4.45
CA VAL A 41 -3.74 3.12 5.23
C VAL A 41 -4.71 3.88 4.33
N CYS A 42 -5.92 4.16 4.81
CA CYS A 42 -6.86 5.07 4.13
C CYS A 42 -6.85 6.41 4.84
N ALA A 43 -6.44 7.47 4.15
CA ALA A 43 -6.27 8.79 4.74
C ALA A 43 -6.48 9.89 3.68
N LYS A 44 -6.57 11.14 4.12
CA LYS A 44 -6.55 12.31 3.25
C LYS A 44 -5.14 12.87 3.11
N VAL A 45 -4.81 13.39 1.94
CA VAL A 45 -3.59 14.19 1.74
C VAL A 45 -3.77 15.55 2.42
N VAL A 46 -2.84 15.91 3.30
CA VAL A 46 -2.78 17.21 4.00
C VAL A 46 -1.77 18.13 3.32
N SER A 47 -0.62 17.60 2.94
CA SER A 47 0.44 18.32 2.23
C SER A 47 1.15 17.37 1.27
N LEU A 48 1.67 17.90 0.15
CA LEU A 48 2.48 17.16 -0.81
C LEU A 48 3.99 17.45 -0.67
N SER A 49 4.36 18.50 0.07
CA SER A 49 5.75 18.91 0.26
C SER A 49 5.95 19.57 1.64
N PRO A 50 6.38 18.81 2.67
CA PRO A 50 6.57 17.35 2.67
C PRO A 50 5.23 16.59 2.58
N LEU A 51 5.26 15.33 2.12
CA LEU A 51 4.06 14.51 2.06
C LEU A 51 3.53 14.25 3.47
N GLU A 52 2.31 14.71 3.75
CA GLU A 52 1.61 14.52 5.01
C GLU A 52 0.20 13.99 4.74
N ILE A 53 -0.21 13.00 5.52
CA ILE A 53 -1.53 12.38 5.43
C ILE A 53 -2.23 12.42 6.78
N SER A 54 -3.56 12.41 6.80
CA SER A 54 -4.34 12.35 8.03
C SER A 54 -5.61 11.51 7.88
N ASP A 55 -5.91 10.76 8.93
CA ASP A 55 -7.19 10.09 9.13
C ASP A 55 -7.83 10.52 10.46
N SER A 56 -8.88 9.81 10.88
CA SER A 56 -9.62 10.12 12.11
C SER A 56 -8.83 9.96 13.42
N VAL A 57 -7.66 9.32 13.40
CA VAL A 57 -6.89 9.04 14.63
C VAL A 57 -5.56 9.79 14.71
N GLY A 58 -5.10 10.40 13.62
CA GLY A 58 -3.89 11.21 13.62
C GLY A 58 -3.42 11.62 12.23
N SER A 59 -2.19 12.16 12.19
CA SER A 59 -1.48 12.48 10.96
C SER A 59 -0.11 11.80 10.93
N LEU A 60 0.43 11.65 9.72
CA LEU A 60 1.71 11.04 9.47
C LEU A 60 2.44 11.79 8.35
N GLN A 61 3.66 12.22 8.65
CA GLN A 61 4.59 12.70 7.64
C GLN A 61 5.32 11.50 7.01
N LEU A 62 5.30 11.45 5.68
CA LEU A 62 5.83 10.35 4.88
C LEU A 62 7.05 10.81 4.06
N THR A 63 7.89 9.86 3.71
CA THR A 63 8.92 10.05 2.68
C THR A 63 8.55 9.33 1.40
N GLY A 64 9.21 9.68 0.30
CA GLY A 64 8.93 9.16 -1.02
C GLY A 64 8.18 10.16 -1.89
N GLN A 65 8.27 9.95 -3.20
CA GLN A 65 7.53 10.69 -4.21
C GLN A 65 6.68 9.70 -5.00
N PRO A 66 5.58 9.21 -4.42
CA PRO A 66 4.65 8.36 -5.15
C PRO A 66 4.14 9.12 -6.37
N SER A 67 4.36 8.54 -7.55
CA SER A 67 3.92 9.06 -8.83
C SER A 67 2.40 8.97 -8.97
N GLY A 68 1.74 10.07 -9.35
CA GLY A 68 0.31 10.08 -9.69
C GLY A 68 -0.32 11.47 -9.57
N ASP A 69 -1.50 11.64 -10.17
CA ASP A 69 -2.33 12.83 -10.02
C ASP A 69 -3.08 12.74 -8.69
N VAL A 70 -2.48 13.30 -7.63
CA VAL A 70 -3.12 13.40 -6.31
C VAL A 70 -2.97 14.81 -5.78
N ASP A 71 -4.09 15.38 -5.35
CA ASP A 71 -4.15 16.73 -4.81
C ASP A 71 -4.33 16.75 -3.29
N VAL A 72 -4.07 17.91 -2.70
CA VAL A 72 -4.38 18.17 -1.29
C VAL A 72 -5.89 18.02 -1.08
N ASN A 73 -6.26 17.33 0.00
CA ASN A 73 -7.60 16.89 0.38
C ASN A 73 -8.13 15.61 -0.30
N ASP A 74 -7.41 15.03 -1.25
CA ASP A 74 -7.82 13.76 -1.83
C ASP A 74 -7.82 12.64 -0.80
N LEU A 75 -8.88 11.84 -0.82
CA LEU A 75 -8.94 10.59 -0.07
C LEU A 75 -8.19 9.51 -0.87
N CYS A 76 -7.23 8.84 -0.23
CA CYS A 76 -6.39 7.86 -0.89
C CYS A 76 -6.22 6.60 -0.03
N TYR A 77 -5.98 5.47 -0.72
CA TYR A 77 -5.23 4.38 -0.13
C TYR A 77 -3.73 4.62 -0.31
N PHE A 78 -3.00 4.57 0.80
CA PHE A 78 -1.55 4.63 0.85
C PHE A 78 -1.01 3.24 1.12
N LEU A 79 -0.09 2.77 0.28
CA LEU A 79 0.73 1.60 0.57
C LEU A 79 2.03 2.10 1.18
N LEU A 80 2.28 1.74 2.42
CA LEU A 80 3.38 2.22 3.23
C LEU A 80 4.37 1.08 3.52
N ASP A 81 5.65 1.40 3.46
CA ASP A 81 6.74 0.57 3.96
C ASP A 81 7.22 1.12 5.32
N PRO A 82 6.78 0.51 6.43
CA PRO A 82 7.20 0.85 7.77
C PRO A 82 8.51 0.14 8.17
N SER A 83 9.27 -0.47 7.27
CA SER A 83 10.64 -0.93 7.61
C SER A 83 11.65 0.23 7.59
N VAL A 84 11.29 1.38 6.99
CA VAL A 84 12.12 2.58 6.88
C VAL A 84 11.56 3.71 7.76
N ARG A 85 12.44 4.62 8.24
CA ARG A 85 12.06 5.81 9.03
C ARG A 85 12.71 7.08 8.46
N PRO A 86 11.94 8.16 8.19
CA PRO A 86 10.47 8.25 8.25
C PRO A 86 9.78 7.26 7.30
N ILE A 87 8.55 6.84 7.62
CA ILE A 87 7.81 5.81 6.87
C ILE A 87 7.76 6.18 5.39
N ARG A 88 8.09 5.23 4.51
CA ARG A 88 8.11 5.45 3.07
C ARG A 88 6.75 5.15 2.47
N CYS A 89 6.26 6.04 1.61
CA CYS A 89 5.09 5.80 0.79
C CYS A 89 5.52 5.12 -0.51
N GLU A 90 5.08 3.87 -0.71
CA GLU A 90 5.33 3.12 -1.95
C GLU A 90 4.36 3.52 -3.06
N ARG A 91 3.10 3.77 -2.70
CA ARG A 91 2.04 4.04 -3.66
C ARG A 91 0.89 4.82 -3.04
N MET A 92 0.35 5.74 -3.83
CA MET A 92 -0.89 6.46 -3.55
C MET A 92 -1.95 6.03 -4.58
N THR A 93 -3.18 5.86 -4.13
CA THR A 93 -4.31 5.51 -5.00
C THR A 93 -5.53 6.33 -4.57
N PRO A 94 -5.86 7.42 -5.29
CA PRO A 94 -7.06 8.20 -5.05
C PRO A 94 -8.31 7.34 -5.12
N ILE A 95 -9.25 7.64 -4.23
CA ILE A 95 -10.55 6.98 -4.18
C ILE A 95 -11.67 8.02 -3.95
N PRO A 96 -12.91 7.74 -4.38
CA PRO A 96 -14.05 8.59 -4.08
C PRO A 96 -14.30 8.69 -2.56
N ASN A 97 -14.78 9.84 -2.09
CA ASN A 97 -15.05 10.08 -0.66
C ASN A 97 -16.11 9.11 -0.09
N GLU A 98 -17.02 8.62 -0.94
CA GLU A 98 -18.05 7.63 -0.63
C GLU A 98 -17.46 6.29 -0.19
N MET A 99 -16.18 6.03 -0.48
CA MET A 99 -15.48 4.82 -0.06
C MET A 99 -14.97 4.88 1.38
N LEU A 100 -14.97 6.05 2.03
CA LEU A 100 -14.48 6.20 3.41
C LEU A 100 -15.17 5.25 4.41
N PRO A 101 -16.51 5.10 4.43
CA PRO A 101 -17.19 4.14 5.31
C PRO A 101 -16.76 2.69 5.03
N VAL A 102 -16.52 2.35 3.77
CA VAL A 102 -16.04 1.01 3.36
C VAL A 102 -14.64 0.76 3.88
N ALA A 103 -13.74 1.74 3.75
CA ALA A 103 -12.37 1.67 4.26
C ALA A 103 -12.35 1.49 5.79
N ASN A 104 -13.15 2.27 6.51
CA ASN A 104 -13.29 2.16 7.97
C ASN A 104 -13.84 0.79 8.38
N TYR A 105 -14.83 0.27 7.66
CA TYR A 105 -15.36 -1.07 7.91
C TYR A 105 -14.30 -2.15 7.68
N GLN A 106 -13.52 -2.08 6.60
CA GLN A 106 -12.43 -3.00 6.31
C GLN A 106 -11.35 -3.00 7.41
N LEU A 107 -10.96 -1.81 7.89
CA LEU A 107 -10.03 -1.68 9.01
C LEU A 107 -10.60 -2.31 10.29
N SER A 108 -11.90 -2.10 10.56
CA SER A 108 -12.56 -2.70 11.72
C SER A 108 -12.60 -4.24 11.67
N LEU A 109 -12.85 -4.82 10.49
CA LEU A 109 -12.83 -6.27 10.28
C LEU A 109 -11.43 -6.83 10.48
N PHE A 110 -10.41 -6.13 9.95
CA PHE A 110 -9.03 -6.54 10.12
C PHE A 110 -8.64 -6.56 11.60
N ARG A 111 -9.03 -5.54 12.38
CA ARG A 111 -8.78 -5.49 13.83
C ARG A 111 -9.44 -6.64 14.56
N LYS A 112 -10.73 -6.89 14.31
CA LYS A 112 -11.47 -8.00 14.95
C LYS A 112 -10.88 -9.38 14.68
N ARG A 113 -10.24 -9.57 13.51
CA ARG A 113 -9.60 -10.83 13.16
C ARG A 113 -8.23 -11.03 13.80
N ASN A 114 -7.56 -9.94 14.20
CA ASN A 114 -6.19 -9.94 14.72
C ASN A 114 -6.09 -9.50 16.19
N SER A 115 -7.23 -9.32 16.87
CA SER A 115 -7.36 -9.10 18.31
C SER A 115 -7.51 -10.43 19.03
#